data_AF-A0A0M8PR02-F1
#
_entry.id   AF-A0A0M8PR02-F1
#
_cell.length_a   1.000
_cell.length_b   1.000
_cell.length_c   1.000
_cell.angle_alpha   90.00
_cell.angle_beta   90.00
_cell.angle_gamma   90.00
#
_symmetry.space_group_name_H-M   'P 1'
#
loop_
_entity.id
_entity.type
_entity.pdbx_description
1 polymer ?
#
loop_
_entity_poly.entity_id
_entity_poly.type
_entity_poly.pdbx_seq_one_letter_code
_entity_poly.pdbx_strand_id
1 'polypeptide(L)'
;MKLSLSYDEDKIYFKNEEHGFLGYTTFEADFWDWISKLSWTVNTKKFLNGEKTYIKTSNKEFLEHSTLHQSVMAHWYGIKEFLETKEKGFIVEHHNNQAFDCTLENLSFAHNDLNLAKAHTFDKNQPRLAMQVGVNFFKDFSSQQYQITMIFTDDYYLVINGEYNLIERIYLLYDDNFRVVYNDANRIVDELLESKMIEFSLNYSQPSEI
;
A
#
# COMPACT_ATOMS: atom_id res chain seq x y z
N MET A 1 14.79 -2.82 18.86
CA MET A 1 15.98 -2.16 18.29
C MET A 1 15.67 -0.69 18.04
N LYS A 2 16.62 0.20 18.30
CA LYS A 2 16.51 1.64 18.00
C LYS A 2 16.93 1.90 16.56
N LEU A 3 16.31 2.89 15.93
CA LEU A 3 16.57 3.28 14.55
C LEU A 3 17.18 4.68 14.47
N SER A 4 18.06 4.87 13.49
CA SER A 4 18.51 6.17 12.99
C SER A 4 17.78 6.51 11.70
N LEU A 5 17.71 7.80 11.40
CA LEU A 5 16.99 8.33 10.24
C LEU A 5 17.98 9.03 9.28
N SER A 6 17.66 9.00 8.00
CA SER A 6 18.29 9.77 6.93
C SER A 6 17.26 10.02 5.84
N TYR A 7 17.46 10.96 4.94
CA TYR A 7 16.54 11.20 3.83
C TYR A 7 17.30 11.52 2.53
N ASP A 8 16.61 11.41 1.41
CA ASP A 8 16.96 11.99 0.12
C ASP A 8 15.78 12.84 -0.40
N GLU A 9 15.81 13.19 -1.69
CA GLU A 9 14.77 14.04 -2.31
C GLU A 9 13.37 13.41 -2.28
N ASP A 10 13.28 12.08 -2.21
CA ASP A 10 12.02 11.34 -2.34
C ASP A 10 11.57 10.67 -1.05
N LYS A 11 12.52 10.23 -0.20
CA LYS A 11 12.25 9.29 0.89
C LYS A 11 12.99 9.60 2.17
N ILE A 12 12.32 9.27 3.28
CA ILE A 12 12.91 9.15 4.61
C ILE A 12 13.17 7.67 4.90
N TYR A 13 14.40 7.35 5.28
CA TYR A 13 14.89 6.00 5.53
C TYR A 13 15.09 5.76 7.02
N PHE A 14 14.64 4.60 7.49
CA PHE A 14 14.83 4.11 8.85
C PHE A 14 15.86 2.98 8.85
N LYS A 15 16.93 3.19 9.60
CA LYS A 15 18.12 2.32 9.60
C LYS A 15 18.45 1.84 10.99
N ASN A 16 19.04 0.66 11.08
CA ASN A 16 19.68 0.16 12.28
C ASN A 16 21.15 -0.11 11.97
N GLU A 17 22.05 0.12 12.93
CA GLU A 17 23.50 -0.04 12.71
C GLU A 17 23.90 -1.48 12.37
N GLU A 18 23.23 -2.47 12.95
CA GLU A 18 23.55 -3.89 12.77
C GLU A 18 22.81 -4.51 11.57
N HIS A 19 21.55 -4.11 11.37
CA HIS A 19 20.66 -4.72 10.37
C HIS A 19 20.49 -3.87 9.10
N GLY A 20 21.11 -2.71 9.02
CA GLY A 20 21.05 -1.82 7.87
C GLY A 20 19.68 -1.18 7.70
N PHE A 21 19.22 -1.08 6.45
CA PHE A 21 17.96 -0.45 6.12
C PHE A 21 16.76 -1.33 6.49
N LEU A 22 15.80 -0.77 7.21
CA LEU A 22 14.61 -1.51 7.64
C LEU A 22 13.34 -1.08 6.93
N GLY A 23 13.16 0.22 6.68
CA GLY A 23 11.91 0.75 6.15
C GLY A 23 11.98 2.21 5.77
N TYR A 24 10.93 2.70 5.13
CA TYR A 24 10.92 4.03 4.54
C TYR A 24 9.51 4.63 4.47
N THR A 25 9.47 5.92 4.23
CA THR A 25 8.26 6.70 3.93
C THR A 25 8.61 7.85 2.98
N THR A 26 7.60 8.50 2.42
CA THR A 26 7.74 9.65 1.52
C THR A 26 8.40 10.83 2.26
N PHE A 27 9.31 11.53 1.59
CA PHE A 27 9.91 12.75 2.13
C PHE A 27 9.01 13.94 1.86
N GLU A 28 8.67 14.65 2.93
CA GLU A 28 8.14 16.01 2.88
C GLU A 28 8.88 16.83 3.94
N ALA A 29 9.22 18.09 3.62
CA ALA A 29 10.07 18.91 4.48
C ALA A 29 9.46 19.10 5.88
N ASP A 30 8.18 19.50 5.93
CA ASP A 30 7.47 19.72 7.20
C ASP A 30 7.30 18.43 7.99
N PHE A 31 7.11 17.30 7.29
CA PHE A 31 7.08 15.99 7.93
C PHE A 31 8.44 15.68 8.54
N TRP A 32 9.53 15.74 7.75
CA TRP A 32 10.90 15.47 8.20
C TRP A 32 11.27 16.27 9.46
N ASP A 33 10.98 17.57 9.48
CA ASP A 33 11.23 18.45 10.62
C ASP A 33 10.56 17.95 11.90
N TRP A 34 9.44 17.23 11.77
CA TRP A 34 8.74 16.62 12.88
C TRP A 34 9.26 15.21 13.20
N ILE A 35 9.32 14.28 12.23
CA ILE A 35 9.64 12.87 12.47
C ILE A 35 11.09 12.68 12.93
N SER A 36 12.02 13.53 12.48
CA SER A 36 13.44 13.48 12.85
C SER A 36 13.71 13.73 14.34
N LYS A 37 12.76 14.38 15.03
CA LYS A 37 12.83 14.64 16.47
C LYS A 37 12.36 13.47 17.33
N LEU A 38 11.75 12.46 16.71
CA LEU A 38 11.17 11.32 17.40
C LEU A 38 12.17 10.16 17.53
N SER A 39 12.02 9.38 18.61
CA SER A 39 12.75 8.11 18.76
C SER A 39 11.96 6.98 18.14
N TRP A 40 12.60 6.22 17.25
CA TRP A 40 11.96 5.14 16.50
C TRP A 40 12.56 3.78 16.85
N THR A 41 11.69 2.77 16.91
CA THR A 41 12.06 1.41 17.28
C THR A 41 11.28 0.36 16.49
N VAL A 42 11.85 -0.84 16.40
CA VAL A 42 11.17 -2.06 15.92
C VAL A 42 11.30 -3.13 17.00
N ASN A 43 10.28 -4.00 17.14
CA ASN A 43 10.38 -5.17 18.00
C ASN A 43 11.42 -6.16 17.44
N THR A 44 12.57 -6.27 18.11
CA THR A 44 13.70 -7.08 17.66
C THR A 44 13.36 -8.56 17.56
N LYS A 45 12.69 -9.13 18.57
CA LYS A 45 12.35 -10.56 18.59
C LYS A 45 11.49 -10.93 17.39
N LYS A 46 10.44 -10.15 17.13
CA LYS A 46 9.56 -10.37 15.98
C LYS A 46 10.31 -10.23 14.66
N PHE A 47 11.09 -9.17 14.51
CA PHE A 47 11.88 -8.93 13.30
C PHE A 47 12.83 -10.10 12.98
N LEU A 48 13.60 -10.57 13.97
CA LEU A 48 14.55 -11.67 13.79
C LEU A 48 13.86 -13.02 13.51
N ASN A 49 12.64 -13.20 14.01
CA ASN A 49 11.82 -14.38 13.74
C ASN A 49 11.06 -14.32 12.39
N GLY A 50 11.17 -13.22 11.63
CA GLY A 50 10.36 -13.00 10.44
C GLY A 50 8.87 -12.79 10.73
N GLU A 51 8.50 -12.47 11.97
CA GLU A 51 7.13 -12.16 12.36
C GLU A 51 6.78 -10.70 12.02
N LYS A 52 5.53 -10.46 11.60
CA LYS A 52 5.05 -9.10 11.29
C LYS A 52 5.24 -8.17 12.50
N THR A 53 5.95 -7.08 12.26
CA THR A 53 6.26 -6.02 13.22
C THR A 53 6.24 -4.67 12.50
N TYR A 54 6.35 -3.57 13.25
CA TYR A 54 6.24 -2.24 12.70
C TYR A 54 7.31 -1.33 13.29
N ILE A 55 7.67 -0.30 12.53
CA ILE A 55 8.41 0.86 13.04
C ILE A 55 7.44 1.66 13.92
N LYS A 56 7.85 1.91 15.16
CA LYS A 56 7.04 2.57 16.19
C LYS A 56 7.81 3.67 16.88
N THR A 57 7.07 4.69 17.30
CA THR A 57 7.56 5.69 18.23
C THR A 57 6.72 5.67 19.50
N SER A 58 7.30 6.15 20.59
CA SER A 58 6.63 6.32 21.88
C SER A 58 6.65 7.80 22.22
N ASN A 59 5.94 8.62 21.43
CA ASN A 59 5.72 10.03 21.74
C ASN A 59 4.29 10.25 22.23
N LYS A 60 4.14 10.68 23.48
CA LYS A 60 2.85 10.95 24.11
C LYS A 60 2.18 12.23 23.65
N GLU A 61 2.93 13.18 23.09
CA GLU A 61 2.40 14.49 22.66
C GLU A 61 1.61 14.42 21.36
N PHE A 62 1.76 13.34 20.58
CA PHE A 62 1.11 13.17 19.28
C PHE A 62 0.07 12.05 19.32
N LEU A 63 0.56 10.82 19.47
CA LEU A 63 -0.24 9.60 19.54
C LEU A 63 0.55 8.64 20.42
N GLU A 64 0.07 8.39 21.64
CA GLU A 64 0.71 7.44 22.54
C GLU A 64 0.83 6.08 21.83
N HIS A 65 2.07 5.72 21.48
CA HIS A 65 2.44 4.50 20.74
C HIS A 65 1.94 4.42 19.27
N SER A 66 2.22 5.43 18.45
CA SER A 66 1.99 5.34 17.00
C SER A 66 3.01 4.49 16.24
N THR A 67 2.53 3.84 15.18
CA THR A 67 3.37 3.26 14.12
C THR A 67 3.76 4.32 13.09
N LEU A 68 4.77 4.02 12.27
CA LEU A 68 5.21 4.92 11.19
C LEU A 68 4.07 5.24 10.20
N HIS A 69 3.42 4.23 9.63
CA HIS A 69 2.29 4.42 8.71
C HIS A 69 1.13 5.23 9.32
N GLN A 70 0.86 5.09 10.62
CA GLN A 70 -0.13 5.93 11.30
C GLN A 70 0.33 7.38 11.38
N SER A 71 1.63 7.60 11.64
CA SER A 71 2.22 8.94 11.74
C SER A 71 2.20 9.66 10.39
N VAL A 72 2.45 8.94 9.29
CA VAL A 72 2.33 9.45 7.91
C VAL A 72 0.90 9.90 7.63
N MET A 73 -0.08 9.02 7.85
CA MET A 73 -1.49 9.35 7.57
C MET A 73 -2.04 10.45 8.49
N ALA A 74 -1.62 10.49 9.76
CA ALA A 74 -2.01 11.55 10.68
C ALA A 74 -1.38 12.90 10.34
N HIS A 75 -0.16 12.92 9.80
CA HIS A 75 0.45 14.15 9.29
C HIS A 75 -0.29 14.67 8.06
N TRP A 76 -0.53 13.80 7.08
CA TRP A 76 -1.17 14.18 5.82
C TRP A 76 -2.61 14.64 5.97
N TYR A 77 -3.45 13.85 6.65
CA TYR A 77 -4.88 14.15 6.80
C TYR A 77 -5.20 15.07 7.99
N GLY A 78 -4.24 15.27 8.89
CA GLY A 78 -4.48 15.91 10.18
C GLY A 78 -4.82 14.92 11.29
N ILE A 79 -4.34 15.20 12.50
CA ILE A 79 -4.51 14.33 13.69
C ILE A 79 -5.98 14.15 14.02
N LYS A 80 -6.78 15.22 13.91
CA LYS A 80 -8.20 15.19 14.26
C LYS A 80 -8.96 14.22 13.35
N GLU A 81 -8.80 14.37 12.05
CA GLU A 81 -9.41 13.55 11.01
C GLU A 81 -8.96 12.09 11.14
N PHE A 82 -7.67 11.86 11.43
CA PHE A 82 -7.13 10.55 11.71
C PHE A 82 -7.81 9.89 12.92
N LEU A 83 -7.94 10.59 14.04
CA LEU A 83 -8.55 10.06 15.26
C LEU A 83 -10.04 9.77 15.07
N GLU A 84 -10.80 10.70 14.46
CA GLU A 84 -12.23 10.49 14.16
C GLU A 84 -12.44 9.30 13.22
N THR A 85 -11.53 9.09 12.26
CA THR A 85 -11.57 7.95 11.34
C THR A 85 -11.32 6.63 12.08
N LYS A 86 -10.37 6.62 13.01
CA LYS A 86 -10.06 5.47 13.87
C LYS A 86 -11.23 5.09 14.78
N GLU A 87 -11.92 6.06 15.35
CA GLU A 87 -13.12 5.85 16.18
C GLU A 87 -14.26 5.18 15.39
N LYS A 88 -14.33 5.41 14.08
CA LYS A 88 -15.29 4.77 13.17
C LYS A 88 -14.90 3.35 12.73
N GLY A 89 -13.87 2.75 13.34
CA GLY A 89 -13.43 1.39 13.04
C GLY A 89 -12.50 1.25 11.83
N PHE A 90 -12.00 2.37 11.30
CA PHE A 90 -11.00 2.35 10.23
C PHE A 90 -9.59 2.22 10.77
N ILE A 91 -8.72 1.58 9.99
CA ILE A 91 -7.29 1.49 10.23
C ILE A 91 -6.53 2.09 9.05
N VAL A 92 -5.23 2.32 9.24
CA VAL A 92 -4.32 2.59 8.13
C VAL A 92 -3.84 1.27 7.56
N GLU A 93 -4.09 1.06 6.28
CA GLU A 93 -3.82 -0.18 5.54
C GLU A 93 -2.68 0.02 4.54
N HIS A 94 -1.82 -1.00 4.40
CA HIS A 94 -0.75 -1.03 3.39
C HIS A 94 -1.21 -1.80 2.16
N HIS A 95 -1.16 -1.19 0.99
CA HIS A 95 -1.71 -1.82 -0.22
C HIS A 95 -0.91 -3.08 -0.58
N ASN A 96 0.43 -2.99 -0.53
CA ASN A 96 1.34 -4.10 -0.81
C ASN A 96 1.61 -5.07 0.37
N ASN A 97 0.94 -4.88 1.52
CA ASN A 97 1.14 -5.66 2.76
C ASN A 97 2.58 -5.66 3.32
N GLN A 98 3.46 -4.75 2.87
CA GLN A 98 4.82 -4.61 3.37
C GLN A 98 4.84 -3.61 4.54
N ALA A 99 4.98 -4.12 5.77
CA ALA A 99 4.87 -3.34 7.00
C ALA A 99 5.90 -2.21 7.19
N PHE A 100 6.97 -2.22 6.38
CA PHE A 100 8.06 -1.25 6.42
C PHE A 100 8.09 -0.30 5.23
N ASP A 101 7.20 -0.48 4.25
CA ASP A 101 6.96 0.48 3.18
C ASP A 101 5.78 1.37 3.57
N CYS A 102 6.10 2.48 4.23
CA CYS A 102 5.12 3.46 4.70
C CYS A 102 5.07 4.69 3.78
N THR A 103 5.38 4.54 2.48
CA THR A 103 5.15 5.60 1.49
C THR A 103 3.68 5.99 1.46
N LEU A 104 3.40 7.29 1.29
CA LEU A 104 2.05 7.83 1.37
C LEU A 104 1.12 7.13 0.36
N GLU A 105 1.62 6.90 -0.86
CA GLU A 105 0.93 6.26 -1.99
C GLU A 105 0.55 4.81 -1.72
N ASN A 106 1.27 4.13 -0.82
CA ASN A 106 1.01 2.74 -0.41
C ASN A 106 0.02 2.65 0.77
N LEU A 107 -0.49 3.77 1.28
CA LEU A 107 -1.34 3.82 2.47
C LEU A 107 -2.76 4.32 2.16
N SER A 108 -3.75 3.71 2.83
CA SER A 108 -5.15 4.13 2.78
C SER A 108 -5.83 3.94 4.13
N PHE A 109 -6.93 4.66 4.38
CA PHE A 109 -7.86 4.25 5.41
C PHE A 109 -8.77 3.13 4.89
N ALA A 110 -8.88 2.05 5.64
CA ALA A 110 -9.78 0.93 5.35
C ALA A 110 -10.51 0.50 6.62
N HIS A 111 -11.79 0.15 6.51
CA HIS A 111 -12.49 -0.46 7.64
C HIS A 111 -11.80 -1.77 8.03
N ASN A 112 -11.69 -2.06 9.32
CA ASN A 112 -10.93 -3.23 9.80
C ASN A 112 -11.41 -4.55 9.17
N ASP A 113 -12.73 -4.71 8.95
CA ASP A 113 -13.29 -5.89 8.29
C ASP A 113 -12.77 -6.07 6.85
N LEU A 114 -12.58 -4.96 6.13
CA LEU A 114 -12.07 -5.00 4.76
C LEU A 114 -10.58 -5.40 4.74
N ASN A 115 -9.80 -4.91 5.70
CA ASN A 115 -8.41 -5.34 5.89
C ASN A 115 -8.32 -6.85 6.21
N LEU A 116 -9.20 -7.37 7.08
CA LEU A 116 -9.24 -8.81 7.38
C LEU A 116 -9.62 -9.61 6.13
N ALA A 117 -10.58 -9.14 5.34
CA ALA A 117 -10.94 -9.76 4.06
C ALA A 117 -9.73 -9.79 3.11
N LYS A 118 -9.03 -8.66 2.93
CA LYS A 118 -7.83 -8.54 2.09
C LYS A 118 -6.73 -9.52 2.51
N ALA A 119 -6.47 -9.64 3.81
CA ALA A 119 -5.49 -10.57 4.35
C ALA A 119 -5.79 -12.05 4.00
N HIS A 120 -7.07 -12.43 3.94
CA HIS A 120 -7.50 -13.80 3.62
C HIS A 120 -7.68 -14.08 2.13
N THR A 121 -7.68 -13.04 1.29
CA THR A 121 -7.96 -13.11 -0.15
C THR A 121 -6.77 -12.58 -0.93
N PHE A 122 -6.79 -11.31 -1.34
CA PHE A 122 -5.79 -10.67 -2.20
C PHE A 122 -4.36 -10.90 -1.70
N ASP A 123 -4.06 -10.64 -0.43
CA ASP A 123 -2.70 -10.77 0.11
C ASP A 123 -2.18 -12.21 0.08
N LYS A 124 -3.09 -13.19 0.15
CA LYS A 124 -2.77 -14.61 0.07
C LYS A 124 -2.64 -15.11 -1.37
N ASN A 125 -3.45 -14.56 -2.27
CA ASN A 125 -3.56 -15.04 -3.65
C ASN A 125 -2.61 -14.31 -4.61
N GLN A 126 -2.41 -13.00 -4.45
CA GLN A 126 -1.56 -12.19 -5.33
C GLN A 126 -0.13 -12.77 -5.48
N PRO A 127 0.55 -13.23 -4.41
CA PRO A 127 1.89 -13.80 -4.56
C PRO A 127 1.93 -15.09 -5.39
N ARG A 128 0.81 -15.83 -5.47
CA ARG A 128 0.70 -17.04 -6.30
C ARG A 128 0.60 -16.71 -7.79
N LEU A 129 0.10 -15.51 -8.11
CA LEU A 129 -0.05 -15.02 -9.48
C LEU A 129 1.19 -14.29 -9.99
N ALA A 130 2.04 -13.77 -9.09
CA ALA A 130 3.17 -12.88 -9.41
C ALA A 130 4.17 -13.41 -10.47
N MET A 131 4.24 -14.73 -10.68
CA MET A 131 5.07 -15.35 -11.73
C MET A 131 4.45 -15.30 -13.14
N GLN A 132 3.17 -14.96 -13.26
CA GLN A 132 2.41 -14.87 -14.51
C GLN A 132 1.98 -13.42 -14.76
N VAL A 133 1.45 -12.77 -13.72
CA VAL A 133 1.00 -11.38 -13.75
C VAL A 133 1.30 -10.71 -12.41
N GLY A 134 2.10 -9.65 -12.43
CA GLY A 134 2.27 -8.77 -11.29
C GLY A 134 1.06 -7.83 -11.17
N VAL A 135 0.26 -7.98 -10.12
CA VAL A 135 -0.89 -7.09 -9.84
C VAL A 135 -0.61 -6.31 -8.56
N ASN A 136 -0.67 -4.99 -8.61
CA ASN A 136 -0.57 -4.13 -7.42
C ASN A 136 -1.42 -2.88 -7.60
N PHE A 137 -1.67 -2.14 -6.53
CA PHE A 137 -2.34 -0.85 -6.60
C PHE A 137 -1.77 0.15 -5.62
N PHE A 138 -1.91 1.43 -5.96
CA PHE A 138 -1.46 2.57 -5.15
C PHE A 138 -2.44 3.73 -5.30
N LYS A 139 -2.36 4.71 -4.39
CA LYS A 139 -3.08 5.99 -4.49
C LYS A 139 -2.11 7.07 -4.97
N ASP A 140 -2.48 7.79 -6.02
CA ASP A 140 -1.83 9.05 -6.37
C ASP A 140 -2.49 10.18 -5.58
N PHE A 141 -1.72 10.81 -4.70
CA PHE A 141 -2.21 11.89 -3.86
C PHE A 141 -2.27 13.25 -4.59
N SER A 142 -1.67 13.37 -5.78
CA SER A 142 -1.80 14.57 -6.61
C SER A 142 -3.17 14.62 -7.28
N SER A 143 -3.60 13.51 -7.89
CA SER A 143 -4.92 13.39 -8.53
C SER A 143 -6.03 12.91 -7.60
N GLN A 144 -5.68 12.37 -6.43
CA GLN A 144 -6.58 11.63 -5.52
C GLN A 144 -7.20 10.38 -6.14
N GLN A 145 -6.59 9.83 -7.20
CA GLN A 145 -7.06 8.60 -7.84
C GLN A 145 -6.28 7.38 -7.36
N TYR A 146 -6.91 6.22 -7.42
CA TYR A 146 -6.21 4.95 -7.30
C TYR A 146 -5.87 4.41 -8.69
N GLN A 147 -4.78 3.67 -8.77
CA GLN A 147 -4.39 2.94 -9.96
C GLN A 147 -4.10 1.49 -9.61
N ILE A 148 -4.80 0.56 -10.27
CA ILE A 148 -4.36 -0.84 -10.35
C ILE A 148 -3.39 -0.95 -11.53
N THR A 149 -2.24 -1.55 -11.30
CA THR A 149 -1.24 -1.84 -12.32
C THR A 149 -1.09 -3.34 -12.46
N MET A 150 -1.19 -3.82 -13.70
CA MET A 150 -0.94 -5.20 -14.08
C MET A 150 0.27 -5.23 -15.01
N ILE A 151 1.23 -6.10 -14.73
CA ILE A 151 2.40 -6.35 -15.57
C ILE A 151 2.41 -7.83 -15.92
N PHE A 152 2.38 -8.14 -17.21
CA PHE A 152 2.30 -9.51 -17.72
C PHE A 152 3.70 -10.02 -18.00
N THR A 153 4.05 -11.18 -17.42
CA THR A 153 5.37 -11.82 -17.64
C THR A 153 5.34 -12.92 -18.69
N ASP A 154 4.14 -13.39 -19.03
CA ASP A 154 3.86 -14.31 -20.14
C ASP A 154 3.06 -13.59 -21.24
N ASP A 155 2.81 -14.27 -22.37
CA ASP A 155 1.99 -13.74 -23.46
C ASP A 155 0.50 -13.66 -23.06
N TYR A 156 0.01 -12.44 -22.84
CA TYR A 156 -1.40 -12.13 -22.64
C TYR A 156 -1.94 -11.28 -23.80
N TYR A 157 -3.20 -11.54 -24.19
CA TYR A 157 -3.84 -10.85 -25.30
C TYR A 157 -5.09 -10.11 -24.83
N LEU A 158 -5.16 -8.81 -25.13
CA LEU A 158 -6.37 -8.03 -25.01
C LEU A 158 -7.22 -8.23 -26.27
N VAL A 159 -8.45 -8.68 -26.10
CA VAL A 159 -9.39 -8.92 -27.20
C VAL A 159 -10.34 -7.74 -27.32
N ILE A 160 -10.23 -6.97 -28.41
CA ILE A 160 -11.10 -5.83 -28.71
C ILE A 160 -11.74 -6.07 -30.06
N ASN A 161 -13.08 -6.09 -30.14
CA ASN A 161 -13.81 -6.34 -31.38
C ASN A 161 -13.38 -7.62 -32.13
N GLY A 162 -12.89 -8.63 -31.40
CA GLY A 162 -12.36 -9.88 -31.96
C GLY A 162 -10.89 -9.84 -32.39
N GLU A 163 -10.22 -8.70 -32.29
CA GLU A 163 -8.79 -8.57 -32.57
C GLU A 163 -7.95 -8.85 -31.32
N TYR A 164 -6.90 -9.64 -31.48
CA TYR A 164 -5.98 -10.03 -30.41
C TYR A 164 -4.76 -9.12 -30.39
N ASN A 165 -4.60 -8.37 -29.31
CA ASN A 165 -3.48 -7.45 -29.12
C ASN A 165 -2.60 -7.95 -27.98
N LEU A 166 -1.33 -8.25 -28.25
CA LEU A 166 -0.38 -8.63 -27.20
C LEU A 166 -0.18 -7.43 -26.25
N ILE A 167 -0.20 -7.69 -24.94
CA ILE A 167 -0.07 -6.65 -23.91
C ILE A 167 1.04 -6.98 -22.92
N GLU A 168 1.82 -5.96 -22.55
CA GLU A 168 2.81 -6.05 -21.47
C GLU A 168 2.27 -5.53 -20.15
N ARG A 169 1.34 -4.57 -20.20
CA ARG A 169 0.84 -3.87 -19.02
C ARG A 169 -0.55 -3.30 -19.25
N ILE A 170 -1.30 -3.18 -18.17
CA ILE A 170 -2.57 -2.45 -18.12
C ILE A 170 -2.57 -1.57 -16.87
N TYR A 171 -3.10 -0.36 -17.04
CA TYR A 171 -3.36 0.59 -15.96
C TYR A 171 -4.87 0.83 -15.87
N LEU A 172 -5.43 0.65 -14.68
CA LEU A 172 -6.84 0.89 -14.43
C LEU A 172 -6.95 2.01 -13.40
N LEU A 173 -7.56 3.12 -13.79
CA LEU A 173 -7.75 4.29 -12.93
C LEU A 173 -9.13 4.23 -12.26
N TYR A 174 -9.15 4.63 -10.99
CA TYR A 174 -10.34 4.65 -10.15
C TYR A 174 -10.41 5.95 -9.37
N ASP A 175 -11.63 6.38 -9.05
CA ASP A 175 -11.88 7.43 -8.07
C ASP A 175 -11.36 7.04 -6.67
N ASP A 176 -11.33 8.00 -5.75
CA ASP A 176 -10.87 7.83 -4.35
C ASP A 176 -11.78 6.89 -3.52
N ASN A 177 -11.76 5.60 -3.85
CA ASN A 177 -12.58 4.58 -3.22
C ASN A 177 -11.81 3.26 -3.10
N PHE A 178 -11.04 3.16 -2.01
CA PHE A 178 -10.25 1.97 -1.68
C PHE A 178 -11.06 0.66 -1.74
N ARG A 179 -12.34 0.68 -1.33
CA ARG A 179 -13.18 -0.54 -1.32
C ARG A 179 -13.43 -1.08 -2.72
N VAL A 180 -13.74 -0.19 -3.67
CA VAL A 180 -13.95 -0.58 -5.07
C VAL A 180 -12.65 -1.11 -5.67
N VAL A 181 -11.56 -0.36 -5.48
CA VAL A 181 -10.22 -0.72 -5.99
C VAL A 181 -9.77 -2.08 -5.47
N TYR A 182 -9.89 -2.32 -4.16
CA TYR A 182 -9.55 -3.59 -3.55
C TYR A 182 -10.39 -4.75 -4.10
N ASN A 183 -11.71 -4.56 -4.22
CA ASN A 183 -12.59 -5.62 -4.72
C ASN A 183 -12.24 -6.00 -6.16
N ASP A 184 -12.00 -5.00 -7.02
CA ASP A 184 -11.63 -5.25 -8.42
C ASP A 184 -10.22 -5.85 -8.53
N ALA A 185 -9.25 -5.38 -7.72
CA ALA A 185 -7.92 -5.98 -7.63
C ALA A 185 -7.99 -7.45 -7.18
N ASN A 186 -8.82 -7.77 -6.20
CA ASN A 186 -9.02 -9.13 -5.73
C ASN A 186 -9.66 -10.01 -6.82
N ARG A 187 -10.70 -9.52 -7.47
CA ARG A 187 -11.37 -10.21 -8.58
C ARG A 187 -10.40 -10.51 -9.71
N ILE A 188 -9.60 -9.53 -10.14
CA ILE A 188 -8.56 -9.67 -11.16
C ILE A 188 -7.60 -10.82 -10.80
N VAL A 189 -7.11 -10.84 -9.57
CA VAL A 189 -6.19 -11.89 -9.10
C VAL A 189 -6.85 -13.26 -9.12
N ASP A 190 -8.07 -13.37 -8.59
CA ASP A 190 -8.79 -14.64 -8.49
C ASP A 190 -9.16 -15.18 -9.89
N GLU A 191 -9.70 -14.35 -10.78
CA GLU A 191 -10.07 -14.73 -12.15
C GLU A 191 -8.85 -15.21 -12.97
N LEU A 192 -7.70 -14.52 -12.85
CA LEU A 192 -6.46 -14.95 -13.50
C LEU A 192 -5.92 -16.27 -12.95
N LEU A 193 -5.99 -16.48 -11.63
CA LEU A 193 -5.56 -17.74 -11.03
C LEU A 193 -6.45 -18.92 -11.43
N GLU A 194 -7.75 -18.70 -11.58
CA GLU A 194 -8.72 -19.75 -11.89
C GLU A 194 -8.82 -20.05 -13.38
N SER A 195 -8.85 -19.02 -14.22
CA SER A 195 -9.21 -19.15 -15.64
C SER A 195 -8.16 -18.60 -16.61
N LYS A 196 -7.18 -17.83 -16.11
CA LYS A 196 -6.21 -17.06 -16.92
C LYS A 196 -6.87 -16.04 -17.88
N MET A 197 -8.14 -15.73 -17.66
CA MET A 197 -8.90 -14.75 -18.41
C MET A 197 -9.55 -13.78 -17.42
N ILE A 198 -9.75 -12.54 -17.87
CA ILE A 198 -10.49 -11.52 -17.13
C ILE A 198 -11.45 -10.88 -18.11
N GLU A 199 -12.68 -10.69 -17.67
CA GLU A 199 -13.60 -9.78 -18.35
C GLU A 199 -13.58 -8.42 -17.64
N PHE A 200 -13.17 -7.39 -18.38
CA PHE A 200 -13.23 -6.00 -17.93
C PHE A 200 -14.66 -5.45 -18.05
N SER A 201 -15.60 -6.10 -17.38
CA SER A 201 -16.88 -5.51 -16.97
C SER A 201 -16.69 -4.82 -15.62
N LEU A 202 -15.74 -3.87 -15.57
CA LEU A 202 -15.38 -3.17 -14.34
C LEU A 202 -16.52 -2.27 -13.90
N ASN A 203 -16.76 -2.21 -12.59
CA ASN A 203 -17.94 -1.52 -12.05
C ASN A 203 -17.93 -0.02 -12.33
N TYR A 204 -16.78 0.62 -12.50
CA TYR A 204 -16.63 1.98 -13.01
C TYR A 204 -15.18 2.17 -13.46
N SER A 205 -14.90 2.15 -14.76
CA SER A 205 -13.64 2.67 -15.30
C SER A 205 -13.86 3.12 -16.74
N GLN A 206 -13.79 4.43 -16.98
CA GLN A 206 -13.49 4.93 -18.33
C GLN A 206 -12.04 4.51 -18.62
N PRO A 207 -11.74 3.84 -19.73
CA PRO A 207 -10.36 3.57 -20.10
C PRO A 207 -9.65 4.91 -20.33
N SER A 208 -8.58 5.18 -19.59
CA SER A 208 -7.63 6.23 -19.99
C SER A 208 -6.92 5.77 -21.25
N GLU A 209 -6.82 6.68 -22.21
CA GLU A 209 -6.28 6.46 -23.56
C GLU A 209 -4.95 5.70 -23.54
N ILE A 210 -4.84 4.75 -24.48
CA ILE A 210 -3.68 3.87 -24.77
C ILE A 210 -2.51 4.69 -25.31
#